data_AF-A0A371YID7-F1
#
_entry.id   AF-A0A371YID7-F1
#
_cell.length_a   1.000
_cell.length_b   1.000
_cell.length_c   1.000
_cell.angle_alpha   90.00
_cell.angle_beta   90.00
_cell.angle_gamma   90.00
#
_symmetry.space_group_name_H-M   'P 1'
#
loop_
_entity.id
_entity.type
_entity.pdbx_description
1 polymer ?
#
loop_
_entity_poly.entity_id
_entity_poly.type
_entity_poly.pdbx_seq_one_letter_code
_entity_poly.pdbx_strand_id
1 'polypeptide(L)'
;KLKVDGVGALTPTNSAEQALIDLALDEYIGRRSMNELDVVQMKAEVAKIIAYFKSDKAAEFSYTIDDPNLSFEEIAGMVASTVFCEPNRFGSKIQLQFEQPQENAVLLFNHRNKVPKSEKRTESWGVQNKYDGVEIEYTSPTDDTRVKYIASDKTNPTNLMSIKSTGIRNEAQAKTRAWREWNKIRYQETSVQFDALD
;
A
#
# COMPACT_ATOMS: atom_id res chain seq x y z
N LYS A 1 4.09 6.62 -21.34
CA LYS A 1 5.52 6.97 -21.13
C LYS A 1 5.54 8.12 -20.16
N LEU A 2 6.42 8.07 -19.17
CA LEU A 2 6.51 9.02 -18.08
C LEU A 2 7.88 9.69 -18.09
N LYS A 3 8.00 10.91 -17.55
CA LYS A 3 9.31 11.58 -17.49
C LYS A 3 10.06 10.95 -16.33
N VAL A 4 11.29 10.49 -16.58
CA VAL A 4 12.13 9.96 -15.49
C VAL A 4 12.27 11.03 -14.41
N ASP A 5 11.79 10.74 -13.21
CA ASP A 5 11.75 11.64 -12.05
C ASP A 5 11.05 12.98 -12.35
N GLY A 6 10.06 13.00 -13.24
CA GLY A 6 9.31 14.20 -13.60
C GLY A 6 10.05 15.25 -14.43
N VAL A 7 11.37 15.09 -14.66
CA VAL A 7 12.22 16.07 -15.37
C VAL A 7 13.01 15.47 -16.55
N GLY A 8 13.11 14.15 -16.63
CA GLY A 8 13.90 13.44 -17.65
C GLY A 8 13.18 13.14 -18.96
N ALA A 9 13.80 12.30 -19.78
CA ALA A 9 13.23 11.83 -21.03
C ALA A 9 11.98 10.96 -20.80
N LEU A 10 11.05 10.96 -21.76
CA LEU A 10 9.85 10.13 -21.71
C LEU A 10 10.20 8.66 -21.97
N THR A 11 10.16 7.85 -20.92
CA THR A 11 10.44 6.41 -20.97
C THR A 11 9.20 5.59 -20.65
N PRO A 12 8.99 4.42 -21.30
CA PRO A 12 8.02 3.45 -20.81
C PRO A 12 8.50 2.92 -19.45
N THR A 13 7.63 2.96 -18.45
CA THR A 13 7.92 2.46 -17.11
C THR A 13 6.63 1.92 -16.50
N ASN A 14 6.76 0.87 -15.70
CA ASN A 14 5.71 0.34 -14.85
C ASN A 14 6.01 0.59 -13.37
N SER A 15 7.03 1.40 -13.07
CA SER A 15 7.47 1.62 -11.69
C SER A 15 6.50 2.52 -10.94
N ALA A 16 6.06 2.08 -9.75
CA ALA A 16 5.06 2.82 -8.97
C ALA A 16 5.57 4.18 -8.47
N GLU A 17 6.86 4.31 -8.13
CA GLU A 17 7.41 5.61 -7.71
C GLU A 17 7.41 6.62 -8.85
N GLN A 18 7.73 6.19 -10.08
CA GLN A 18 7.67 7.07 -11.24
C GLN A 18 6.22 7.51 -11.51
N ALA A 19 5.28 6.56 -11.47
CA ALA A 19 3.86 6.86 -11.60
C ALA A 19 3.40 7.91 -10.56
N LEU A 20 3.84 7.78 -9.31
CA LEU A 20 3.47 8.72 -8.25
C LEU A 20 4.16 10.09 -8.38
N ILE A 21 5.43 10.13 -8.81
CA ILE A 21 6.16 11.38 -9.04
C ILE A 21 5.52 12.18 -10.18
N ASP A 22 5.26 11.55 -11.33
CA ASP A 22 4.62 12.22 -12.45
C ASP A 22 3.19 12.66 -12.10
N LEU A 23 2.44 11.83 -11.37
CA LEU A 23 1.10 12.19 -10.88
C LEU A 23 1.12 13.44 -9.98
N ALA A 24 2.10 13.53 -9.09
CA ALA A 24 2.22 14.66 -8.17
C ALA A 24 2.61 15.96 -8.91
N LEU A 25 3.47 15.87 -9.93
CA LEU A 25 3.94 17.01 -10.71
C LEU A 25 2.97 17.42 -11.84
N ASP A 26 1.93 16.63 -12.11
CA ASP A 26 0.94 16.94 -13.13
C ASP A 26 0.18 18.23 -12.83
N GLU A 27 0.00 19.08 -13.85
CA GLU A 27 -0.60 20.42 -13.72
C GLU A 27 -2.11 20.39 -13.41
N TYR A 28 -2.80 19.29 -13.76
CA TYR A 28 -4.24 19.19 -13.59
C TYR A 28 -4.62 18.37 -12.36
N ILE A 29 -3.82 17.36 -12.02
CA ILE A 29 -4.10 16.44 -10.92
C ILE A 29 -3.37 16.85 -9.64
N GLY A 30 -2.04 16.69 -9.58
CA GLY A 30 -1.29 16.84 -8.34
C GLY A 30 -0.93 18.28 -7.98
N ARG A 31 -0.57 19.10 -8.98
CA ARG A 31 -0.14 20.51 -8.84
C ARG A 31 0.94 20.73 -7.78
N ARG A 32 1.83 19.76 -7.59
CA ARG A 32 2.95 19.86 -6.66
C ARG A 32 4.19 20.35 -7.36
N SER A 33 5.07 20.95 -6.58
CA SER A 33 6.42 21.29 -7.00
C SER A 33 7.39 20.17 -6.63
N MET A 34 8.52 20.09 -7.32
CA MET A 34 9.58 19.12 -7.01
C MET A 34 10.12 19.25 -5.58
N ASN A 35 10.00 20.42 -4.97
CA ASN A 35 10.43 20.66 -3.58
C ASN A 35 9.50 20.01 -2.54
N GLU A 36 8.26 19.70 -2.92
CA GLU A 36 7.26 19.02 -2.09
C GLU A 36 7.36 17.49 -2.22
N LEU A 37 8.27 16.97 -3.03
CA LEU A 37 8.47 15.54 -3.24
C LEU A 37 9.84 15.11 -2.72
N ASP A 38 9.89 13.97 -2.03
CA ASP A 38 11.14 13.33 -1.64
C ASP A 38 11.48 12.17 -2.59
N VAL A 39 11.85 12.52 -3.83
CA VAL A 39 12.14 11.54 -4.90
C VAL A 39 13.21 10.53 -4.48
N VAL A 40 14.23 10.97 -3.74
CA VAL A 40 15.31 10.11 -3.26
C VAL A 40 14.76 9.07 -2.28
N GLN A 41 13.94 9.50 -1.31
CA GLN A 41 13.34 8.59 -0.35
C GLN A 41 12.37 7.61 -1.02
N MET A 42 11.54 8.08 -1.95
CA MET A 42 10.58 7.22 -2.67
C MET A 42 11.27 6.10 -3.45
N LYS A 43 12.36 6.42 -4.16
CA LYS A 43 13.19 5.42 -4.86
C LYS A 43 13.84 4.43 -3.90
N ALA A 44 14.39 4.93 -2.79
CA ALA A 44 14.98 4.08 -1.77
C ALA A 44 13.94 3.12 -1.17
N GLU A 45 12.71 3.60 -0.96
CA GLU A 45 11.62 2.78 -0.44
C GLU A 45 11.20 1.69 -1.44
N VAL A 46 11.07 2.03 -2.72
CA VAL A 46 10.80 1.03 -3.77
C VAL A 46 11.92 -0.01 -3.88
N ALA A 47 13.19 0.40 -3.78
CA ALA A 47 14.31 -0.54 -3.75
C ALA A 47 14.22 -1.50 -2.55
N LYS A 48 13.75 -1.05 -1.38
CA LYS A 48 13.51 -1.94 -0.22
C LYS A 48 12.42 -2.97 -0.51
N ILE A 49 11.33 -2.59 -1.17
CA ILE A 49 10.24 -3.50 -1.54
C ILE A 49 10.77 -4.61 -2.45
N ILE A 50 11.52 -4.23 -3.49
CA ILE A 50 12.13 -5.18 -4.43
C ILE A 50 13.07 -6.12 -3.69
N ALA A 51 13.91 -5.61 -2.79
CA ALA A 51 14.82 -6.42 -1.99
C ALA A 51 14.07 -7.36 -1.03
N TYR A 52 13.00 -6.90 -0.39
CA TYR A 52 12.20 -7.67 0.56
C TYR A 52 11.49 -8.84 -0.11
N PHE A 53 10.80 -8.58 -1.23
CA PHE A 53 10.08 -9.60 -1.99
C PHE A 53 10.93 -10.35 -3.00
N LYS A 54 12.20 -9.92 -3.19
CA LYS A 54 13.16 -10.47 -4.16
C LYS A 54 12.59 -10.53 -5.58
N SER A 55 11.81 -9.52 -5.95
CA SER A 55 11.06 -9.49 -7.20
C SER A 55 10.76 -8.05 -7.62
N ASP A 56 11.21 -7.65 -8.80
CA ASP A 56 10.93 -6.33 -9.38
C ASP A 56 9.42 -6.12 -9.60
N LYS A 57 8.69 -7.21 -9.87
CA LYS A 57 7.24 -7.24 -10.06
C LYS A 57 6.44 -6.78 -8.84
N ALA A 58 7.03 -6.79 -7.64
CA ALA A 58 6.37 -6.33 -6.43
C ALA A 58 6.22 -4.80 -6.37
N ALA A 59 7.01 -4.08 -7.16
CA ALA A 59 7.04 -2.61 -7.22
C ALA A 59 6.33 -2.04 -8.46
N GLU A 60 5.63 -2.88 -9.22
CA GLU A 60 4.94 -2.46 -10.43
C GLU A 60 3.57 -1.84 -10.14
N PHE A 61 3.24 -0.80 -10.90
CA PHE A 61 1.91 -0.24 -11.04
C PHE A 61 1.52 -0.24 -12.51
N SER A 62 0.37 -0.81 -12.84
CA SER A 62 -0.14 -0.88 -14.21
C SER A 62 -1.65 -0.72 -14.22
N TYR A 63 -2.10 0.53 -14.26
CA TYR A 63 -3.50 0.88 -14.35
C TYR A 63 -3.71 2.08 -15.26
N THR A 64 -4.90 2.15 -15.86
CA THR A 64 -5.40 3.36 -16.49
C THR A 64 -6.42 3.99 -15.55
N ILE A 65 -6.20 5.24 -15.17
CA ILE A 65 -7.13 6.02 -14.36
C ILE A 65 -8.05 6.76 -15.34
N ASP A 66 -9.32 6.40 -15.35
CA ASP A 66 -10.34 6.91 -16.28
C ASP A 66 -11.48 7.66 -15.59
N ASP A 67 -11.56 7.62 -14.25
CA ASP A 67 -12.56 8.35 -13.48
C ASP A 67 -12.10 9.80 -13.17
N PRO A 68 -12.79 10.82 -13.73
CA PRO A 68 -12.44 12.22 -13.51
C PRO A 68 -12.77 12.73 -12.09
N ASN A 69 -13.48 11.95 -11.27
CA ASN A 69 -13.86 12.36 -9.92
C ASN A 69 -12.82 11.98 -8.86
N LEU A 70 -11.79 11.21 -9.23
CA LEU A 70 -10.75 10.80 -8.29
C LEU A 70 -9.82 11.97 -7.97
N SER A 71 -9.67 12.24 -6.68
CA SER A 71 -8.70 13.20 -6.16
C SER A 71 -7.26 12.69 -6.30
N PHE A 72 -6.30 13.61 -6.26
CA PHE A 72 -4.89 13.27 -6.23
C PHE A 72 -4.56 12.30 -5.09
N GLU A 73 -5.09 12.55 -3.89
CA GLU A 73 -4.84 11.75 -2.70
C GLU A 73 -5.37 10.33 -2.85
N GLU A 74 -6.55 10.15 -3.45
CA GLU A 74 -7.10 8.82 -3.74
C GLU A 74 -6.23 8.07 -4.74
N ILE A 75 -5.79 8.73 -5.81
CA ILE A 75 -4.93 8.10 -6.81
C ILE A 75 -3.56 7.75 -6.21
N ALA A 76 -2.96 8.67 -5.45
CA ALA A 76 -1.70 8.42 -4.75
C ALA A 76 -1.82 7.24 -3.77
N GLY A 77 -2.92 7.16 -3.03
CA GLY A 77 -3.25 6.03 -2.17
C GLY A 77 -3.38 4.72 -2.94
N MET A 78 -4.04 4.73 -4.11
CA MET A 78 -4.13 3.55 -4.98
C MET A 78 -2.73 3.08 -5.42
N VAL A 79 -1.92 3.98 -5.98
CA VAL A 79 -0.56 3.65 -6.47
C VAL A 79 0.32 3.11 -5.34
N ALA A 80 0.35 3.80 -4.20
CA ALA A 80 1.14 3.39 -3.03
C ALA A 80 0.66 2.02 -2.50
N SER A 81 -0.65 1.82 -2.39
CA SER A 81 -1.22 0.57 -1.90
C SER A 81 -0.84 -0.61 -2.79
N THR A 82 -0.82 -0.45 -4.12
CA THR A 82 -0.40 -1.49 -5.08
C THR A 82 0.98 -2.07 -4.74
N VAL A 83 1.89 -1.23 -4.24
CA VAL A 83 3.25 -1.60 -3.85
C VAL A 83 3.44 -1.74 -2.34
N PHE A 84 2.39 -2.08 -1.61
CA PHE A 84 2.45 -2.34 -0.15
C PHE A 84 2.94 -1.15 0.68
N CYS A 85 2.76 0.06 0.15
CA CYS A 85 3.14 1.30 0.80
C CYS A 85 1.92 2.14 1.18
N GLU A 86 2.15 3.06 2.09
CA GLU A 86 1.23 4.15 2.40
C GLU A 86 1.88 5.48 2.00
N PRO A 87 1.14 6.42 1.39
CA PRO A 87 1.63 7.76 1.17
C PRO A 87 1.71 8.46 2.53
N ASN A 88 2.90 8.96 2.89
CA ASN A 88 3.10 9.69 4.14
C ASN A 88 3.59 11.11 3.84
N ARG A 89 3.18 12.07 4.66
CA ARG A 89 3.68 13.44 4.60
C ARG A 89 4.60 13.70 5.78
N PHE A 90 5.88 13.88 5.48
CA PHE A 90 6.88 14.23 6.48
C PHE A 90 7.31 15.69 6.30
N GLY A 91 6.82 16.56 7.19
CA GLY A 91 6.96 18.01 7.03
C GLY A 91 6.25 18.51 5.77
N SER A 92 6.98 19.21 4.90
CA SER A 92 6.44 19.70 3.62
C SER A 92 6.51 18.68 2.49
N LYS A 93 7.17 17.53 2.70
CA LYS A 93 7.46 16.56 1.64
C LYS A 93 6.55 15.33 1.67
N ILE A 94 6.17 14.88 0.49
CA ILE A 94 5.47 13.61 0.25
C ILE A 94 6.53 12.52 0.13
N GLN A 95 6.30 11.42 0.85
CA GLN A 95 7.15 10.24 0.96
C GLN A 95 6.31 8.98 0.78
N LEU A 96 6.97 7.86 0.47
CA LEU A 96 6.37 6.53 0.50
C LEU A 96 6.84 5.80 1.74
N GLN A 97 5.92 5.19 2.47
CA GLN A 97 6.24 4.37 3.63
C GLN A 97 5.91 2.92 3.32
N PHE A 98 6.93 2.08 3.16
CA PHE A 98 6.72 0.65 2.98
C PHE A 98 6.29 0.04 4.31
N GLU A 99 5.13 -0.61 4.31
CA GLU A 99 4.68 -1.37 5.45
C GLU A 99 5.54 -2.64 5.52
N GLN A 100 6.45 -2.71 6.48
CA GLN A 100 7.30 -3.89 6.69
C GLN A 100 7.43 -4.19 8.18
N PRO A 101 7.76 -5.44 8.56
CA PRO A 101 8.12 -5.74 9.93
C PRO A 101 9.24 -4.81 10.42
N GLN A 102 9.05 -4.19 11.59
CA GLN A 102 10.05 -3.34 12.21
C GLN A 102 10.71 -4.12 13.35
N GLU A 103 12.04 -4.22 13.34
CA GLU A 103 12.78 -4.87 14.44
C GLU A 103 12.77 -4.02 15.72
N ASN A 104 12.81 -2.71 15.56
CA ASN A 104 12.87 -1.76 16.66
C ASN A 104 11.58 -0.93 16.72
N ALA A 105 11.04 -0.74 17.92
CA ALA A 105 9.93 0.17 18.13
C ALA A 105 10.38 1.62 17.91
N VAL A 106 9.75 2.31 16.96
CA VAL A 106 10.03 3.71 16.65
C VAL A 106 9.40 4.65 17.68
N LEU A 107 8.28 4.23 18.29
CA LEU A 107 7.54 5.00 19.30
C LEU A 107 7.33 4.16 20.56
N LEU A 108 7.63 4.75 21.72
CA LEU A 108 7.42 4.13 23.02
C LEU A 108 6.45 4.97 23.84
N PHE A 109 5.25 4.44 24.07
CA PHE A 109 4.26 5.07 24.96
C PHE A 109 4.25 4.39 26.32
N ASN A 110 4.66 5.13 27.35
CA ASN A 110 4.52 4.72 28.75
C ASN A 110 3.28 5.39 29.39
N HIS A 111 2.94 5.01 30.62
CA HIS A 111 1.79 5.59 31.34
C HIS A 111 1.87 7.12 31.51
N ARG A 112 3.06 7.73 31.52
CA ARG A 112 3.22 9.19 31.63
C ARG A 112 2.92 9.93 30.33
N ASN A 113 3.09 9.26 29.18
CA ASN A 113 2.84 9.82 27.85
C ASN A 113 1.39 9.59 27.37
N LYS A 114 0.57 8.88 28.14
CA LYS A 114 -0.84 8.62 27.82
C LYS A 114 -1.76 9.45 28.70
N VAL A 115 -2.84 9.94 28.12
CA VAL A 115 -3.92 10.60 28.87
C VAL A 115 -4.50 9.59 29.87
N PRO A 116 -4.61 9.92 31.17
CA PRO A 116 -5.18 9.00 32.14
C PRO A 116 -6.59 8.52 31.76
N LYS A 117 -6.83 7.21 31.85
CA LYS A 117 -8.11 6.54 31.51
C LYS A 117 -8.51 6.56 30.03
N SER A 118 -7.65 6.99 29.10
CA SER A 118 -7.96 6.93 27.66
C SER A 118 -7.64 5.56 27.02
N GLU A 119 -6.81 4.74 27.67
CA GLU A 119 -6.39 3.47 27.11
C GLU A 119 -7.50 2.41 27.11
N LYS A 120 -7.81 1.91 25.92
CA LYS A 120 -8.70 0.78 25.68
C LYS A 120 -7.94 -0.31 24.92
N ARG A 121 -7.91 -1.52 25.49
CA ARG A 121 -7.37 -2.71 24.82
C ARG A 121 -8.51 -3.64 24.45
N THR A 122 -8.49 -4.11 23.22
CA THR A 122 -9.41 -5.13 22.71
C THR A 122 -8.58 -6.32 22.28
N GLU A 123 -8.83 -7.46 22.92
CA GLU A 123 -8.25 -8.75 22.53
C GLU A 123 -9.30 -9.52 21.74
N SER A 124 -8.93 -10.02 20.58
CA SER A 124 -9.75 -10.85 19.72
C SER A 124 -9.15 -12.26 19.68
N TRP A 125 -9.97 -13.25 20.03
CA TRP A 125 -9.59 -14.64 19.98
C TRP A 125 -10.12 -15.24 18.68
N GLY A 126 -9.21 -15.39 17.71
CA GLY A 126 -9.50 -15.86 16.36
C GLY A 126 -9.59 -14.75 15.32
N VAL A 127 -9.82 -15.14 14.07
CA VAL A 127 -9.84 -14.22 12.93
C VAL A 127 -11.05 -13.29 13.01
N GLN A 128 -10.82 -11.98 12.85
CA GLN A 128 -11.87 -10.97 12.82
C GLN A 128 -12.99 -11.36 11.84
N ASN A 129 -14.24 -11.13 12.24
CA ASN A 129 -15.45 -11.45 11.46
C ASN A 129 -15.54 -12.91 10.97
N LYS A 130 -14.75 -13.83 11.54
CA LYS A 130 -14.65 -15.22 11.13
C LYS A 130 -14.36 -15.35 9.62
N TYR A 131 -13.48 -14.50 9.10
CA TYR A 131 -13.01 -14.67 7.73
C TYR A 131 -12.22 -15.97 7.60
N ASP A 132 -12.46 -16.67 6.50
CA ASP A 132 -11.81 -17.92 6.13
C ASP A 132 -10.68 -17.70 5.13
N GLY A 133 -10.54 -16.49 4.60
CA GLY A 133 -9.52 -16.14 3.60
C GLY A 133 -9.73 -14.74 3.04
N VAL A 134 -8.84 -14.35 2.15
CA VAL A 134 -8.89 -13.08 1.41
C VAL A 134 -9.03 -13.37 -0.08
N GLU A 135 -9.97 -12.70 -0.72
CA GLU A 135 -10.12 -12.67 -2.18
C GLU A 135 -9.56 -11.35 -2.71
N ILE A 136 -8.62 -11.44 -3.66
CA ILE A 136 -8.13 -10.30 -4.42
C ILE A 136 -8.53 -10.45 -5.88
N GLU A 137 -9.11 -9.39 -6.43
CA GLU A 137 -9.37 -9.25 -7.85
C GLU A 137 -8.24 -8.46 -8.53
N TYR A 138 -7.70 -8.98 -9.64
CA TYR A 138 -6.67 -8.32 -10.45
C TYR A 138 -6.96 -8.50 -11.96
N THR A 139 -6.37 -7.65 -12.80
CA THR A 139 -6.58 -7.71 -14.26
C THR A 139 -5.41 -8.43 -14.93
N SER A 140 -5.69 -9.60 -15.51
CA SER A 140 -4.70 -10.45 -16.17
C SER A 140 -4.00 -9.70 -17.33
N PRO A 141 -2.68 -9.91 -17.55
CA PRO A 141 -1.94 -9.27 -18.62
C PRO A 141 -2.11 -9.99 -19.98
N THR A 142 -2.63 -11.22 -20.00
CA THR A 142 -2.74 -12.03 -21.23
C THR A 142 -4.02 -11.78 -22.02
N ASP A 143 -5.13 -11.57 -21.31
CA ASP A 143 -6.49 -11.60 -21.85
C ASP A 143 -7.37 -10.46 -21.31
N ASP A 144 -6.78 -9.52 -20.55
CA ASP A 144 -7.48 -8.38 -19.93
C ASP A 144 -8.68 -8.79 -19.04
N THR A 145 -8.79 -10.07 -18.67
CA THR A 145 -9.88 -10.56 -17.83
C THR A 145 -9.61 -10.24 -16.37
N ARG A 146 -10.70 -10.00 -15.62
CA ARG A 146 -10.62 -9.86 -14.15
C ARG A 146 -10.57 -11.25 -13.54
N VAL A 147 -9.43 -11.58 -12.94
CA VAL A 147 -9.16 -12.85 -12.29
C VAL A 147 -9.23 -12.65 -10.78
N LYS A 148 -9.80 -13.63 -10.09
CA LYS A 148 -9.89 -13.66 -8.63
C LYS A 148 -8.88 -14.66 -8.07
N TYR A 149 -8.04 -14.21 -7.17
CA TYR A 149 -7.13 -15.05 -6.40
C TYR A 149 -7.61 -15.14 -4.95
N ILE A 150 -7.64 -16.35 -4.40
CA ILE A 150 -8.06 -16.60 -3.02
C ILE A 150 -6.85 -17.10 -2.23
N ALA A 151 -6.51 -16.39 -1.15
CA ALA A 151 -5.59 -16.85 -0.12
C ALA A 151 -6.40 -17.37 1.07
N SER A 152 -6.27 -18.65 1.37
CA SER A 152 -6.95 -19.31 2.48
C SER A 152 -6.18 -20.55 2.91
N ASP A 153 -6.22 -20.86 4.20
CA ASP A 153 -5.73 -22.12 4.75
C ASP A 153 -6.77 -23.26 4.65
N LYS A 154 -8.02 -22.95 4.30
CA LYS A 154 -9.12 -23.91 4.14
C LYS A 154 -9.27 -24.35 2.69
N THR A 155 -9.63 -25.62 2.49
CA THR A 155 -9.90 -26.16 1.15
C THR A 155 -11.14 -25.54 0.50
N ASN A 156 -12.17 -25.23 1.30
CA ASN A 156 -13.43 -24.61 0.84
C ASN A 156 -13.80 -23.42 1.74
N PRO A 157 -13.22 -22.23 1.52
CA PRO A 157 -13.57 -21.04 2.29
C PRO A 157 -15.00 -20.57 1.97
N THR A 158 -15.77 -20.22 3.01
CA THR A 158 -17.16 -19.79 2.85
C THR A 158 -17.37 -18.30 3.08
N ASN A 159 -16.54 -17.69 3.93
CA ASN A 159 -16.59 -16.27 4.25
C ASN A 159 -15.26 -15.59 3.90
N LEU A 160 -15.20 -14.96 2.73
CA LEU A 160 -13.99 -14.31 2.21
C LEU A 160 -14.06 -12.80 2.41
N MET A 161 -12.95 -12.20 2.84
CA MET A 161 -12.79 -10.76 2.76
C MET A 161 -12.41 -10.37 1.33
N SER A 162 -13.29 -9.64 0.64
CA SER A 162 -13.04 -9.19 -0.73
C SER A 162 -12.29 -7.86 -0.74
N ILE A 163 -11.13 -7.84 -1.38
CA ILE A 163 -10.29 -6.65 -1.57
C ILE A 163 -10.19 -6.38 -3.07
N LYS A 164 -10.73 -5.22 -3.47
CA LYS A 164 -10.57 -4.72 -4.84
C LYS A 164 -9.25 -3.98 -4.92
N SER A 165 -8.25 -4.57 -5.57
CA SER A 165 -6.99 -3.88 -5.83
C SER A 165 -7.02 -3.29 -7.24
N THR A 166 -6.75 -1.99 -7.35
CA THR A 166 -6.49 -1.34 -8.63
C THR A 166 -4.98 -1.34 -8.90
N GLY A 167 -4.60 -1.45 -10.17
CA GLY A 167 -3.20 -1.38 -10.63
C GLY A 167 -2.29 -2.58 -10.45
N ILE A 168 -2.78 -3.68 -9.86
CA ILE A 168 -2.08 -4.98 -9.92
C ILE A 168 -2.50 -5.70 -11.20
N ARG A 169 -1.52 -6.01 -12.06
CA ARG A 169 -1.73 -6.85 -13.25
C ARG A 169 -1.02 -8.18 -13.18
N ASN A 170 0.08 -8.26 -12.46
CA ASN A 170 0.85 -9.49 -12.40
C ASN A 170 0.30 -10.43 -11.30
N GLU A 171 0.27 -11.73 -11.60
CA GLU A 171 -0.25 -12.75 -10.69
C GLU A 171 0.60 -12.87 -9.41
N ALA A 172 1.92 -12.71 -9.53
CA ALA A 172 2.85 -12.87 -8.41
C ALA A 172 2.62 -11.83 -7.29
N GLN A 173 2.39 -10.57 -7.66
CA GLN A 173 2.07 -9.45 -6.78
C GLN A 173 0.67 -9.61 -6.20
N ALA A 174 -0.32 -10.05 -7.01
CA ALA A 174 -1.67 -10.34 -6.52
C ALA A 174 -1.65 -11.44 -5.43
N LYS A 175 -0.91 -12.54 -5.69
CA LYS A 175 -0.70 -13.62 -4.72
C LYS A 175 -0.02 -13.11 -3.45
N THR A 176 1.05 -12.34 -3.60
CA THR A 176 1.80 -11.76 -2.48
C THR A 176 0.90 -10.89 -1.60
N ARG A 177 0.09 -10.03 -2.23
CA ARG A 177 -0.88 -9.18 -1.53
C ARG A 177 -1.93 -10.00 -0.79
N ALA A 178 -2.50 -11.02 -1.42
CA ALA A 178 -3.55 -11.82 -0.82
C ALA A 178 -3.05 -12.56 0.43
N TRP A 179 -1.88 -13.18 0.36
CA TRP A 179 -1.28 -13.85 1.51
C TRP A 179 -0.87 -12.89 2.62
N ARG A 180 -0.38 -11.71 2.26
CA ARG A 180 -0.02 -10.67 3.23
C ARG A 180 -1.24 -10.18 4.00
N GLU A 181 -2.33 -9.85 3.30
CA GLU A 181 -3.58 -9.42 3.92
C GLU A 181 -4.22 -10.55 4.76
N TRP A 182 -4.18 -11.80 4.27
CA TRP A 182 -4.62 -12.95 5.07
C TRP A 182 -3.85 -13.07 6.38
N ASN A 183 -2.52 -12.95 6.32
CA ASN A 183 -1.67 -13.02 7.50
C ASN A 183 -1.95 -11.87 8.48
N LYS A 184 -2.21 -10.64 8.00
CA LYS A 184 -2.57 -9.53 8.88
C LYS A 184 -3.82 -9.84 9.70
N ILE A 185 -4.91 -10.25 9.05
CA ILE A 185 -6.19 -10.54 9.73
C ILE A 185 -6.03 -11.75 10.65
N ARG A 186 -5.24 -12.75 10.24
CA ARG A 186 -5.00 -13.97 11.01
C ARG A 186 -4.22 -13.72 12.30
N TYR A 187 -3.20 -12.87 12.25
CA TYR A 187 -2.30 -12.61 13.39
C TYR A 187 -2.62 -11.31 14.15
N GLN A 188 -3.65 -10.58 13.74
CA GLN A 188 -4.15 -9.42 14.47
C GLN A 188 -5.00 -9.86 15.68
N GLU A 189 -4.33 -10.08 16.81
CA GLU A 189 -4.99 -10.51 18.05
C GLU A 189 -5.36 -9.35 18.98
N THR A 190 -4.55 -8.29 19.00
CA THR A 190 -4.71 -7.18 19.96
C THR A 190 -4.81 -5.86 19.24
N SER A 191 -5.82 -5.07 19.60
CA SER A 191 -5.96 -3.66 19.22
C SER A 191 -5.90 -2.78 20.46
N VAL A 192 -5.04 -1.77 20.43
CA VAL A 192 -4.86 -0.81 21.53
C VAL A 192 -5.15 0.58 21.01
N GLN A 193 -6.10 1.27 21.64
CA GLN A 193 -6.44 2.66 21.36
C GLN A 193 -6.18 3.48 22.63
N PHE A 194 -5.55 4.64 22.50
CA PHE A 194 -5.34 5.58 23.60
C PHE A 194 -5.11 6.98 23.03
N ASP A 195 -5.35 7.99 23.87
CA ASP A 195 -4.97 9.37 23.57
C ASP A 195 -3.58 9.64 24.16
N ALA A 196 -2.67 10.14 23.33
CA ALA A 196 -1.34 10.57 23.75
C ALA A 196 -1.35 12.05 24.17
N LEU A 197 -0.47 12.40 25.11
CA LEU A 197 -0.17 13.80 25.41
C LEU A 197 0.85 14.31 24.37
N ASP A 198 0.59 15.50 23.83
CA ASP A 198 1.48 16.23 22.90
C ASP A 198 2.76 16.69 23.61
#